data_AF-A0A0G1V542-F1
#
_entry.id   AF-A0A0G1V542-F1
#
_cell.length_a   1.000
_cell.length_b   1.000
_cell.length_c   1.000
_cell.angle_alpha   90.00
_cell.angle_beta   90.00
_cell.angle_gamma   90.00
#
_symmetry.space_group_name_H-M   'P 1'
#
loop_
_entity.id
_entity.type
_entity.pdbx_description
1 polymer ?
#
loop_
_entity_poly.entity_id
_entity_poly.type
_entity_poly.pdbx_seq_one_letter_code
_entity_poly.pdbx_strand_id
1 'polypeptide(L)'
;MLLVLVLITAITLIVWGVSRFMAIKICPACVGVSGTWLILIFGVLIGALQIEAWQLIIAILMGGTVVGIAFQGEKSIKWASENPMWWKLVIVLPGFLAVYGAIQYMSWMTFIFAVAILGLVMYAFFVRKHGRGAARDIDRGDSVTVKNLEKKLDKCC
;
A
#
# COMPACT_ATOMS: atom_id res chain seq x y z
N MET A 1 -15.25 14.54 -5.12
CA MET A 1 -13.95 14.29 -5.77
C MET A 1 -12.84 15.22 -5.29
N LEU A 2 -12.98 16.56 -5.34
CA LEU A 2 -11.97 17.49 -4.80
C LEU A 2 -11.66 17.24 -3.31
N LEU A 3 -12.70 17.05 -2.47
CA LEU A 3 -12.51 16.70 -1.05
C LEU A 3 -11.69 15.42 -0.85
N VAL A 4 -11.85 14.42 -1.72
CA VAL A 4 -11.11 13.15 -1.65
C VAL A 4 -9.66 13.35 -2.05
N LEU A 5 -9.41 14.11 -3.12
CA LEU A 5 -8.06 14.44 -3.53
C LEU A 5 -7.33 15.24 -2.44
N VAL A 6 -8.01 16.21 -1.82
CA VAL A 6 -7.50 16.98 -0.68
C VAL A 6 -7.24 16.09 0.52
N LEU A 7 -8.15 15.16 0.86
CA LEU A 7 -7.94 14.21 1.96
C LEU A 7 -6.73 13.30 1.71
N ILE A 8 -6.64 12.72 0.51
CA ILE A 8 -5.55 11.80 0.14
C ILE A 8 -4.22 12.55 0.19
N THR A 9 -4.15 13.75 -0.39
CA THR A 9 -2.92 14.56 -0.39
C THR A 9 -2.55 15.02 1.00
N ALA A 10 -3.51 15.49 1.81
CA ALA A 10 -3.27 15.88 3.19
C ALA A 10 -2.78 14.70 4.04
N ILE A 11 -3.47 13.55 4.00
CA ILE A 11 -3.07 12.34 4.73
C ILE A 11 -1.71 11.85 4.24
N THR A 12 -1.46 11.87 2.93
CA THR A 12 -0.16 11.45 2.38
C THR A 12 0.97 12.36 2.84
N LEU A 13 0.76 13.69 2.87
CA LEU A 13 1.74 14.65 3.37
C LEU A 13 1.98 14.51 4.87
N ILE A 14 0.92 14.31 5.66
CA ILE A 14 1.02 14.08 7.11
C ILE A 14 1.78 12.78 7.38
N VAL A 15 1.43 11.69 6.72
CA VAL A 15 2.11 10.39 6.87
C VAL A 15 3.55 10.46 6.35
N TRP A 16 3.82 11.23 5.29
CA TRP A 16 5.18 11.47 4.82
C TRP A 16 6.01 12.27 5.85
N GLY A 17 5.41 13.27 6.49
CA GLY A 17 6.05 14.02 7.58
C GLY A 17 6.30 13.16 8.83
N VAL A 18 5.30 12.37 9.25
CA VAL A 18 5.41 11.47 10.41
C VAL A 18 6.39 10.33 10.14
N SER A 19 6.41 9.75 8.94
CA SER A 19 7.40 8.71 8.56
C SER A 19 8.82 9.25 8.39
N ARG A 20 8.97 10.57 8.18
CA ARG A 20 10.28 11.22 8.23
C ARG A 20 10.76 11.46 9.66
N PHE A 21 9.83 11.66 10.59
CA PHE A 21 10.14 11.90 12.01
C PHE A 21 10.31 10.60 12.81
N MET A 22 9.44 9.62 12.62
CA MET A 22 9.58 8.26 13.12
C MET A 22 10.13 7.42 11.97
N ALA A 23 11.37 6.93 12.06
CA ALA A 23 12.09 6.17 11.02
C ALA A 23 11.47 4.80 10.67
N ILE A 24 10.17 4.76 10.38
CA ILE A 24 9.41 3.57 10.02
C ILE A 24 9.40 3.50 8.49
N LYS A 25 9.91 2.40 7.93
CA LYS A 25 10.05 2.19 6.47
C LYS A 25 8.73 1.85 5.78
N ILE A 26 7.63 2.49 6.17
CA ILE A 26 6.31 2.25 5.60
C ILE A 26 6.16 3.00 4.28
N CYS A 27 5.54 2.38 3.27
CA CYS A 27 5.14 3.10 2.06
C CYS A 27 4.09 4.15 2.44
N PRO A 28 4.41 5.46 2.41
CA PRO A 28 3.50 6.51 2.87
C PRO A 28 2.23 6.54 2.03
N ALA A 29 2.35 6.23 0.74
CA ALA A 29 1.23 6.11 -0.18
C ALA A 29 0.29 4.94 0.19
N CYS A 30 0.82 3.78 0.59
CA CYS A 30 -0.03 2.65 1.00
C CYS A 30 -0.82 2.98 2.27
N VAL A 31 -0.19 3.58 3.28
CA VAL A 31 -0.89 4.00 4.50
C VAL A 31 -1.88 5.12 4.22
N GLY A 32 -1.52 6.07 3.37
CA GLY A 32 -2.41 7.17 2.97
C GLY A 32 -3.67 6.65 2.29
N VAL A 33 -3.52 5.78 1.27
CA VAL A 33 -4.64 5.19 0.55
C VAL A 33 -5.49 4.31 1.48
N SER A 34 -4.86 3.44 2.28
CA SER A 34 -5.58 2.55 3.21
C SER A 34 -6.31 3.29 4.32
N GLY A 35 -5.65 4.29 4.93
CA GLY A 35 -6.24 5.12 5.97
C GLY A 35 -7.41 5.95 5.43
N THR A 36 -7.29 6.48 4.22
CA THR A 36 -8.34 7.30 3.61
C THR A 36 -9.64 6.51 3.48
N TRP A 37 -9.60 5.30 2.91
CA TRP A 37 -10.85 4.56 2.73
C TRP A 37 -11.41 4.03 4.05
N LEU A 38 -10.57 3.72 5.04
CA LEU A 38 -11.03 3.36 6.38
C LEU A 38 -11.78 4.53 7.04
N ILE A 39 -11.26 5.75 6.93
CA ILE A 39 -11.93 6.96 7.44
C ILE A 39 -13.25 7.19 6.70
N LEU A 40 -13.28 7.00 5.38
CA LEU A 40 -14.51 7.14 4.59
C LEU A 40 -15.57 6.11 5.01
N ILE A 41 -15.20 4.85 5.20
CA ILE A 41 -16.12 3.82 5.71
C ILE A 41 -16.62 4.19 7.09
N PHE A 42 -15.74 4.63 7.98
CA PHE A 42 -16.15 5.06 9.31
C PHE A 42 -17.17 6.21 9.25
N GLY A 43 -16.95 7.19 8.36
CA GLY A 43 -17.87 8.30 8.09
C GLY A 43 -19.23 7.86 7.54
N VAL A 44 -19.26 6.83 6.68
CA VAL A 44 -20.51 6.24 6.19
C VAL A 44 -21.23 5.47 7.30
N LEU A 45 -20.49 4.71 8.11
CA LEU A 45 -21.04 3.93 9.22
C LEU A 45 -21.74 4.83 10.25
N ILE A 46 -21.11 5.94 10.66
CA ILE A 46 -21.72 6.91 11.60
C ILE A 46 -22.86 7.76 10.99
N GLY A 47 -23.23 7.51 9.72
CA GLY A 47 -24.30 8.22 9.02
C GLY A 47 -23.94 9.64 8.58
N ALA A 48 -22.67 10.05 8.70
CA ALA A 48 -22.22 11.37 8.26
C ALA A 48 -22.07 11.48 6.74
N LEU A 49 -21.85 10.36 6.05
CA LEU A 49 -21.70 10.28 4.59
C LEU A 49 -22.71 9.31 3.98
N GLN A 50 -23.32 9.70 2.85
CA GLN A 50 -24.24 8.85 2.08
C GLN A 50 -23.49 7.74 1.36
N ILE A 51 -23.93 6.49 1.45
CA ILE A 51 -23.19 5.37 0.85
C ILE A 51 -23.16 5.43 -0.68
N GLU A 52 -24.23 5.89 -1.34
CA GLU A 52 -24.34 5.82 -2.81
C GLU A 52 -23.30 6.70 -3.51
N ALA A 53 -22.99 7.87 -2.93
CA ALA A 53 -22.03 8.81 -3.52
C ALA A 53 -20.56 8.40 -3.28
N TRP A 54 -20.28 7.60 -2.24
CA TRP A 54 -18.92 7.34 -1.77
C TRP A 54 -18.46 5.90 -1.97
N GLN A 55 -19.38 4.96 -2.24
CA GLN A 55 -19.10 3.54 -2.48
C GLN A 55 -18.07 3.34 -3.59
N LEU A 56 -18.19 4.05 -4.70
CA LEU A 56 -17.30 3.92 -5.86
C LEU A 56 -15.87 4.39 -5.52
N ILE A 57 -15.75 5.45 -4.72
CA ILE A 57 -14.46 6.00 -4.28
C ILE A 57 -13.78 5.04 -3.30
N ILE A 58 -14.55 4.49 -2.35
CA ILE A 58 -14.08 3.48 -1.40
C ILE A 58 -13.59 2.24 -2.16
N ALA A 59 -14.33 1.77 -3.17
CA ALA A 59 -13.95 0.63 -4.00
C ALA A 59 -12.60 0.85 -4.70
N ILE A 60 -12.40 2.01 -5.32
CA ILE A 60 -11.15 2.35 -6.02
C ILE A 60 -9.98 2.37 -5.03
N LEU A 61 -10.15 2.97 -3.85
CA LEU A 61 -9.11 3.04 -2.82
C LEU A 61 -8.78 1.68 -2.20
N MET A 62 -9.79 0.84 -1.99
CA MET A 62 -9.58 -0.55 -1.58
C MET A 62 -8.82 -1.34 -2.64
N GLY A 63 -9.19 -1.21 -3.91
CA GLY A 63 -8.46 -1.83 -5.03
C GLY A 63 -7.00 -1.36 -5.10
N GLY A 64 -6.75 -0.06 -4.93
CA GLY A 64 -5.40 0.50 -4.84
C GLY A 64 -4.59 -0.07 -3.67
N THR A 65 -5.24 -0.37 -2.55
CA THR A 65 -4.61 -1.04 -1.41
C THR A 65 -4.20 -2.47 -1.74
N VAL A 66 -5.07 -3.25 -2.39
CA VAL A 66 -4.76 -4.64 -2.84
C VAL A 66 -3.55 -4.65 -3.78
N VAL A 67 -3.53 -3.75 -4.76
CA VAL A 67 -2.41 -3.64 -5.71
C VAL A 67 -1.14 -3.21 -5.00
N GLY A 68 -1.22 -2.21 -4.10
CA GLY A 68 -0.09 -1.78 -3.28
C GLY A 68 0.51 -2.90 -2.44
N ILE A 69 -0.32 -3.75 -1.83
CA ILE A 69 0.09 -4.93 -1.08
C ILE A 69 0.77 -5.95 -2.01
N ALA A 70 0.24 -6.19 -3.21
CA ALA A 70 0.84 -7.12 -4.18
C ALA A 70 2.26 -6.69 -4.56
N PHE A 71 2.45 -5.40 -4.91
CA PHE A 71 3.76 -4.85 -5.26
C PHE A 71 4.73 -4.81 -4.08
N GLN A 72 4.26 -4.47 -2.88
CA GLN A 72 5.10 -4.46 -1.69
C GLN A 72 5.49 -5.89 -1.27
N GLY A 73 4.60 -6.86 -1.46
CA GLY A 73 4.83 -8.29 -1.25
C GLY A 73 5.94 -8.84 -2.15
N GLU A 74 5.93 -8.48 -3.43
CA GLU A 74 6.98 -8.84 -4.39
C GLU A 74 8.38 -8.41 -3.92
N LYS A 75 8.48 -7.20 -3.34
CA LYS A 75 9.75 -6.65 -2.82
C LYS A 75 10.17 -7.17 -1.44
N SER A 76 9.29 -7.86 -0.73
CA SER A 76 9.52 -8.25 0.67
C SER A 76 9.61 -9.75 0.90
N ILE A 77 9.04 -10.56 0.01
CA ILE A 77 8.99 -12.02 0.12
C ILE A 77 9.85 -12.61 -1.00
N LYS A 78 10.88 -13.41 -0.65
CA LYS A 78 11.79 -14.04 -1.63
C LYS A 78 11.04 -14.88 -2.67
N TRP A 79 10.09 -15.69 -2.21
CA TRP A 79 9.22 -16.52 -3.06
C TRP A 79 8.38 -15.68 -4.04
N ALA A 80 7.94 -14.50 -3.61
CA ALA A 80 7.19 -13.59 -4.45
C ALA A 80 8.06 -12.94 -5.55
N SER A 81 9.35 -12.74 -5.28
CA SER A 81 10.29 -12.21 -6.30
C SER A 81 10.67 -13.23 -7.36
N GLU A 82 10.67 -14.52 -7.03
CA GLU A 82 10.99 -15.60 -7.98
C GLU A 82 9.84 -15.89 -8.94
N ASN A 83 8.59 -15.64 -8.51
CA ASN A 83 7.39 -15.86 -9.32
C ASN A 83 6.43 -14.66 -9.24
N PRO A 84 6.81 -13.50 -9.81
CA PRO A 84 6.06 -12.24 -9.63
C PRO A 84 4.65 -12.28 -10.23
N MET A 85 4.45 -13.04 -11.32
CA MET A 85 3.12 -13.20 -11.92
C MET A 85 2.16 -13.97 -11.01
N TRP A 86 2.61 -15.11 -10.47
CA TRP A 86 1.79 -15.94 -9.59
C TRP A 86 1.48 -15.24 -8.28
N TRP A 87 2.43 -14.51 -7.71
CA TRP A 87 2.19 -13.71 -6.50
C TRP A 87 1.10 -12.66 -6.72
N LYS A 88 1.19 -11.89 -7.81
CA LYS A 88 0.18 -10.89 -8.17
C LYS A 88 -1.19 -11.55 -8.35
N LEU A 89 -1.25 -12.67 -9.06
CA LEU A 89 -2.49 -13.40 -9.29
C LEU A 89 -3.14 -13.85 -7.96
N VAL A 90 -2.35 -14.43 -7.06
CA VAL A 90 -2.81 -14.95 -5.76
C VAL A 90 -3.22 -13.85 -4.80
N ILE A 91 -2.66 -12.64 -4.87
CA ILE A 91 -3.10 -11.50 -4.03
C ILE A 91 -4.30 -10.78 -4.64
N VAL A 92 -4.26 -10.53 -5.95
CA VAL A 92 -5.22 -9.66 -6.63
C VAL A 92 -6.59 -10.31 -6.76
N LEU A 93 -6.67 -11.59 -7.13
CA LEU A 93 -7.94 -12.31 -7.26
C LEU A 93 -8.76 -12.32 -5.95
N PRO A 94 -8.24 -12.85 -4.83
CA PRO A 94 -8.99 -12.83 -3.57
C PRO A 94 -9.14 -11.40 -3.03
N GLY A 95 -8.21 -10.50 -3.33
CA GLY A 95 -8.32 -9.09 -2.97
C GLY A 95 -9.54 -8.44 -3.60
N PHE A 96 -9.78 -8.60 -4.90
CA PHE A 96 -10.96 -8.06 -5.58
C PHE A 96 -12.26 -8.66 -5.05
N LEU A 97 -12.29 -9.97 -4.80
CA LEU A 97 -13.42 -10.65 -4.15
C LEU A 97 -13.69 -10.08 -2.75
N ALA A 98 -12.64 -9.83 -1.97
CA ALA A 98 -12.76 -9.23 -0.65
C ALA A 98 -13.30 -7.79 -0.71
N VAL A 99 -12.87 -6.99 -1.68
CA VAL A 99 -13.41 -5.63 -1.89
C VAL A 99 -14.90 -5.68 -2.23
N TYR A 100 -15.28 -6.57 -3.14
CA TYR A 100 -16.67 -6.73 -3.53
C TYR A 100 -17.55 -7.17 -2.34
N GLY A 101 -17.10 -8.18 -1.59
CA GLY A 101 -17.78 -8.64 -0.39
C GLY A 101 -17.86 -7.58 0.71
N ALA A 102 -16.79 -6.79 0.89
CA ALA A 102 -16.76 -5.73 1.89
C ALA A 102 -17.75 -4.60 1.61
N ILE A 103 -17.95 -4.28 0.32
CA ILE A 103 -18.92 -3.27 -0.11
C ILE A 103 -20.36 -3.81 0.02
N GLN A 104 -20.59 -5.06 -0.36
CA GLN A 104 -21.92 -5.65 -0.32
C GLN A 104 -22.41 -5.90 1.11
N TYR A 105 -21.52 -6.30 2.01
CA TYR A 105 -21.80 -6.50 3.43
C TYR A 105 -21.21 -5.36 4.26
N MET A 106 -21.60 -4.12 3.97
CA MET A 106 -21.10 -2.94 4.69
C MET A 106 -21.66 -2.91 6.12
N SER A 107 -20.94 -3.56 7.04
CA SER A 107 -21.28 -3.68 8.46
C SER A 107 -20.10 -3.30 9.34
N TRP A 108 -20.36 -3.00 10.62
CA TRP A 108 -19.29 -2.77 11.61
C TRP A 108 -18.34 -3.96 11.73
N MET A 109 -18.83 -5.19 11.56
CA MET A 109 -17.98 -6.39 11.60
C MET A 109 -17.00 -6.41 10.43
N THR A 110 -17.46 -6.07 9.24
CA THR A 110 -16.63 -5.98 8.03
C THR A 110 -15.53 -4.93 8.20
N PHE A 111 -15.85 -3.78 8.79
CA PHE A 111 -14.87 -2.73 9.08
C PHE A 111 -13.79 -3.21 10.06
N ILE A 112 -14.19 -3.81 11.18
CA ILE A 112 -13.25 -4.35 12.18
C ILE A 112 -12.36 -5.43 11.55
N PHE A 113 -12.95 -6.33 10.76
CA PHE A 113 -12.22 -7.39 10.08
C PHE A 113 -11.21 -6.82 9.08
N ALA A 114 -11.59 -5.80 8.32
CA ALA A 114 -10.71 -5.17 7.35
C ALA A 114 -9.55 -4.42 8.02
N VAL A 115 -9.80 -3.73 9.15
CA VAL A 115 -8.76 -3.13 9.99
C VAL A 115 -7.82 -4.19 10.55
N ALA A 116 -8.36 -5.32 11.04
CA ALA A 116 -7.57 -6.41 11.59
C ALA A 116 -6.66 -7.04 10.53
N ILE A 117 -7.18 -7.32 9.33
CA ILE A 117 -6.40 -7.85 8.21
C ILE A 117 -5.32 -6.85 7.79
N LEU A 118 -5.67 -5.57 7.60
CA LEU A 118 -4.69 -4.54 7.22
C LEU A 118 -3.60 -4.38 8.27
N GLY A 119 -3.97 -4.40 9.55
CA GLY A 119 -3.05 -4.36 10.67
C GLY A 119 -2.13 -5.56 10.69
N LEU A 120 -2.64 -6.76 10.45
CA LEU A 120 -1.87 -8.01 10.40
C LEU A 120 -0.92 -8.04 9.19
N VAL A 121 -1.39 -7.58 8.03
CA VAL A 121 -0.58 -7.45 6.81
C VAL A 121 0.53 -6.44 7.02
N MET A 122 0.23 -5.27 7.57
CA MET A 122 1.24 -4.28 7.96
C MET A 122 2.23 -4.89 8.97
N TYR A 123 1.75 -5.50 10.05
CA TYR A 123 2.61 -6.14 11.05
C TYR A 123 3.54 -7.20 10.43
N ALA A 124 3.01 -8.07 9.56
CA ALA A 124 3.77 -9.11 8.89
C ALA A 124 4.86 -8.53 7.97
N PHE A 125 4.57 -7.45 7.23
CA PHE A 125 5.54 -6.78 6.37
C PHE A 125 6.55 -5.92 7.14
N PHE A 126 6.17 -5.34 8.28
CA PHE A 126 6.99 -4.40 9.05
C PHE A 126 7.82 -5.06 10.15
N VAL A 127 7.24 -5.95 10.96
CA VAL A 127 7.93 -6.55 12.11
C VAL A 127 8.87 -7.67 11.68
N ARG A 128 8.51 -8.43 10.65
CA ARG A 128 9.39 -9.46 10.07
C ARG A 128 10.60 -8.87 9.34
N LYS A 129 10.63 -7.54 9.14
CA LYS A 129 11.71 -6.80 8.45
C LYS A 129 12.57 -5.94 9.37
N HIS A 130 12.62 -6.24 10.68
CA HIS A 130 13.72 -5.80 11.55
C HIS A 130 15.05 -6.55 11.26
N GLY A 131 15.32 -6.79 9.98
CA GLY A 131 16.47 -7.49 9.44
C GLY A 131 16.51 -7.32 7.92
N ARG A 132 17.38 -6.44 7.44
CA ARG A 132 17.68 -6.13 6.02
C ARG A 132 16.64 -5.34 5.20
N GLY A 133 16.98 -4.06 5.06
CA GLY A 133 17.28 -3.50 3.74
C GLY A 133 16.14 -3.37 2.75
N ALA A 134 15.30 -2.33 2.89
CA ALA A 134 14.46 -1.84 1.79
C ALA A 134 14.15 -0.34 1.92
N ALA A 135 15.11 0.44 2.42
CA ALA A 135 15.11 1.90 2.30
C ALA A 135 16.43 2.42 1.73
N ARG A 136 17.22 1.52 1.10
CA ARG A 136 18.49 1.86 0.46
C ARG A 136 18.57 1.41 -1.01
N ASP A 137 17.48 0.85 -1.57
CA ASP A 137 17.49 0.27 -2.92
C ASP A 137 16.92 1.17 -4.03
N ILE A 138 16.36 2.33 -3.71
CA ILE A 138 16.06 3.34 -4.76
C ILE A 138 17.29 4.22 -5.05
N ASP A 139 18.28 4.26 -4.16
CA ASP A 139 19.47 5.13 -4.33
C ASP A 139 20.78 4.35 -4.55
N ARG A 140 20.88 3.09 -4.11
CA ARG A 140 22.14 2.31 -4.18
C ARG A 140 22.21 1.36 -5.37
N GLY A 141 21.09 0.87 -5.89
CA GLY A 141 21.03 -0.05 -7.04
C GLY A 141 21.44 0.61 -8.37
N ASP A 142 21.03 1.87 -8.58
CA ASP A 142 21.45 2.64 -9.75
C ASP A 142 22.92 3.04 -9.64
N SER A 143 23.41 3.49 -8.47
CA SER A 143 24.81 3.94 -8.35
C SER A 143 25.85 2.83 -8.64
N VAL A 144 25.55 1.57 -8.32
CA VAL A 144 26.47 0.44 -8.57
C VAL A 144 26.41 0.00 -10.04
N THR A 145 25.22 0.00 -10.64
CA THR A 145 25.04 -0.36 -12.06
C THR A 145 25.61 0.75 -12.96
N VAL A 146 25.35 2.02 -12.65
CA VAL A 146 25.94 3.19 -13.32
C VAL A 146 27.46 3.20 -13.17
N LYS A 147 28.03 2.94 -11.99
CA LYS A 147 29.50 2.83 -11.83
C LYS A 147 30.13 1.67 -12.61
N ASN A 148 29.41 0.56 -12.77
CA ASN A 148 29.87 -0.55 -13.61
C ASN A 148 29.74 -0.26 -15.10
N LEU A 149 28.73 0.52 -15.51
CA LEU A 149 28.56 1.00 -16.88
C LEU A 149 29.62 2.07 -17.22
N GLU A 150 29.89 3.00 -16.30
CA GLU A 150 30.95 4.01 -16.39
C GLU A 150 32.34 3.37 -16.52
N LYS A 151 32.66 2.37 -15.68
CA LYS A 151 33.90 1.59 -15.81
C LYS A 151 34.02 0.79 -17.10
N LYS A 152 32.90 0.42 -17.74
CA LYS A 152 32.91 -0.25 -19.05
C LYS A 152 33.09 0.76 -20.20
N LEU A 153 32.60 1.98 -20.04
CA LEU A 153 32.77 3.07 -20.99
C LEU A 153 34.19 3.66 -20.95
N ASP A 154 34.82 3.74 -19.78
CA ASP A 154 36.23 4.16 -19.62
C ASP A 154 37.23 3.22 -20.31
N LYS A 155 36.83 1.98 -20.59
CA LYS A 155 37.66 1.00 -21.34
C LYS A 155 37.48 1.09 -22.86
N CYS A 156 36.64 2.00 -23.35
CA CYS A 156 36.40 2.25 -24.77
C CYS A 156 37.06 3.57 -25.25
N CYS A 157 38.12 4.03 -24.58
CA CYS A 157 39.04 5.04 -25.10
C CYS A 157 40.45 4.45 -25.20
#